data_AF-A0A146KN47-F1
#
_entry.id   AF-A0A146KN47-F1
#
_cell.length_a   1.000
_cell.length_b   1.000
_cell.length_c   1.000
_cell.angle_alpha   90.00
_cell.angle_beta   90.00
_cell.angle_gamma   90.00
#
_symmetry.space_group_name_H-M   'P 1'
#
loop_
_entity.id
_entity.type
_entity.pdbx_description
1 polymer ?
#
loop_
_entity_poly.entity_id
_entity_poly.type
_entity_poly.pdbx_seq_one_letter_code
_entity_poly.pdbx_strand_id
1 'polypeptide(L)'
;LSFTDSERMQGLLIIAFLCSAAYGDKPPTPQWPSAATFEFRIISHTDGEYESIVKTYYSATKKAIRFDTWGGMNQIFVHTDRKEGYYYFPKVSEGKSQVVCAPFNYTGVGRLPFPNLNYYKFVGNDSLDGIPSTKWVFKSNMPAGESTLWIAQTSEGPFLSAVDFKLYDTSLHGDNLVVGVADHSEIRYYNFIPGEPEAKVWNRPPIDCNFPFGVELQEIVKYEFLEAKYLILETVAEEGAPLQTREEIYEINRKLVESHNRGPSGYKLQLNQFAHLTAEEMKSFKGLRLSTVEGSKPHTHVDDDEVEELAKHLPDSWDWRDHGAVTRVKNQRMCGSCWAFSAIGCLEGAHFLKTGELVEFPEQLLMDCSWDAGNGGCLGGDMSNALNWIKEVGGVTTSIQYGRYYSENGRCHFDKMNLISPIKNVTKVAPSVNA
;
A
#
# COMPACT_ATOMS: atom_id res chain seq x y z
N LEU A 1 -39.66 -36.25 18.86
CA LEU A 1 -38.91 -35.28 19.67
C LEU A 1 -38.03 -34.50 18.70
N SER A 2 -38.62 -33.55 17.95
CA SER A 2 -38.73 -32.11 18.24
C SER A 2 -37.46 -31.31 17.86
N PHE A 3 -37.60 -30.51 16.79
CA PHE A 3 -36.95 -29.23 16.36
C PHE A 3 -35.69 -28.74 17.11
N THR A 4 -34.68 -28.14 16.45
CA THR A 4 -34.75 -26.88 15.66
C THR A 4 -33.71 -26.72 14.53
N ASP A 5 -34.13 -25.99 13.50
CA ASP A 5 -33.42 -25.48 12.31
C ASP A 5 -32.32 -24.43 12.56
N SER A 6 -31.38 -24.35 11.59
CA SER A 6 -30.48 -23.24 11.19
C SER A 6 -29.08 -23.84 10.89
N GLU A 7 -28.56 -24.07 9.67
CA GLU A 7 -28.73 -23.40 8.38
C GLU A 7 -28.60 -24.43 7.23
N ARG A 8 -29.67 -24.54 6.44
CA ARG A 8 -29.66 -25.09 5.08
C ARG A 8 -29.55 -23.90 4.12
N MET A 9 -28.56 -23.89 3.24
CA MET A 9 -28.76 -23.63 1.81
C MET A 9 -27.51 -24.07 1.01
N GLN A 10 -27.27 -25.38 1.02
CA GLN A 10 -26.73 -26.07 -0.14
C GLN A 10 -27.93 -26.61 -0.91
N GLY A 11 -28.20 -26.06 -2.09
CA GLY A 11 -29.39 -26.37 -2.88
C GLY A 11 -29.22 -25.92 -4.32
N LEU A 12 -28.58 -26.80 -5.09
CA LEU A 12 -28.57 -26.87 -6.55
C LEU A 12 -29.80 -26.26 -7.24
N LEU A 13 -29.54 -25.37 -8.20
CA LEU A 13 -30.37 -25.21 -9.40
C LEU A 13 -29.45 -25.15 -10.62
N ILE A 14 -28.96 -26.32 -11.02
CA ILE A 14 -28.50 -26.58 -12.39
C ILE A 14 -29.76 -26.57 -13.26
N ILE A 15 -30.05 -25.45 -13.91
CA ILE A 15 -30.96 -25.45 -15.06
C ILE A 15 -30.08 -25.59 -16.29
N ALA A 16 -30.12 -26.78 -16.89
CA ALA A 16 -29.54 -27.06 -18.18
C ALA A 16 -30.28 -26.26 -19.27
N PHE A 17 -29.71 -25.13 -19.68
CA PHE A 17 -30.05 -24.52 -20.97
C PHE A 17 -29.25 -25.26 -22.06
N LEU A 18 -29.87 -26.24 -22.69
CA LEU A 18 -29.50 -26.69 -24.03
C LEU A 18 -29.94 -25.61 -25.03
N CYS A 19 -29.17 -24.52 -25.09
CA CYS A 19 -29.09 -23.69 -26.27
C CYS A 19 -27.76 -24.01 -26.94
N SER A 20 -27.83 -24.69 -28.08
CA SER A 20 -26.75 -24.76 -29.06
C SER A 20 -26.37 -23.34 -29.47
N ALA A 21 -25.41 -22.74 -28.77
CA ALA A 21 -24.83 -21.46 -29.14
C ALA A 21 -23.66 -21.71 -30.08
N ALA A 22 -23.82 -21.22 -31.29
CA ALA A 22 -22.79 -21.19 -32.31
C ALA A 22 -21.49 -20.60 -31.75
N TYR A 23 -20.40 -21.33 -31.95
CA TYR A 23 -19.04 -20.79 -31.96
C TYR A 23 -18.99 -19.64 -32.98
N GLY A 24 -18.71 -18.40 -32.56
CA GLY A 24 -18.25 -17.36 -33.51
C GLY A 24 -18.54 -15.90 -33.20
N ASP A 25 -19.55 -15.56 -32.41
CA ASP A 25 -19.95 -14.14 -32.28
C ASP A 25 -19.35 -13.45 -31.05
N LYS A 26 -18.72 -12.28 -31.29
CA LYS A 26 -18.23 -11.38 -30.26
C LYS A 26 -19.41 -11.00 -29.34
N PRO A 27 -19.37 -11.27 -28.02
CA PRO A 27 -20.43 -10.82 -27.13
C PRO A 27 -20.49 -9.28 -27.14
N PRO A 28 -21.67 -8.67 -26.94
CA PRO A 28 -21.78 -7.23 -26.85
C PRO A 28 -20.84 -6.70 -25.75
N THR A 29 -20.18 -5.58 -26.01
CA THR A 29 -19.29 -4.96 -25.02
C THR A 29 -20.08 -4.70 -23.74
N PRO A 30 -19.66 -5.25 -22.59
CA PRO A 30 -20.35 -5.04 -21.33
C PRO A 30 -20.52 -3.55 -21.03
N GLN A 31 -21.61 -3.19 -20.36
CA GLN A 31 -21.82 -1.83 -19.88
C GLN A 31 -21.77 -1.88 -18.36
N TRP A 32 -20.93 -1.02 -17.77
CA TRP A 32 -20.88 -0.91 -16.32
C TRP A 32 -22.15 -0.25 -15.79
N PRO A 33 -22.67 -0.67 -14.62
CA PRO A 33 -23.82 -0.03 -14.04
C PRO A 33 -23.48 1.41 -13.64
N SER A 34 -24.48 2.29 -13.70
CA SER A 34 -24.34 3.69 -13.28
C SER A 34 -24.22 3.85 -11.76
N ALA A 35 -24.44 2.79 -10.99
CA ALA A 35 -24.19 2.73 -9.56
C ALA A 35 -23.96 1.27 -9.12
N ALA A 36 -23.10 1.06 -8.13
CA ALA A 36 -22.83 -0.27 -7.59
C ALA A 36 -22.19 -0.21 -6.20
N THR A 37 -22.32 -1.32 -5.47
CA THR A 37 -21.49 -1.66 -4.30
C THR A 37 -20.70 -2.91 -4.62
N PHE A 38 -19.41 -2.95 -4.30
CA PHE A 38 -18.59 -4.15 -4.48
C PHE A 38 -17.38 -4.11 -3.56
N GLU A 39 -16.70 -5.23 -3.42
CA GLU A 39 -15.44 -5.33 -2.73
C GLU A 39 -14.36 -5.70 -3.74
N PHE A 40 -13.14 -5.20 -3.56
CA PHE A 40 -12.01 -5.69 -4.32
C PHE A 40 -10.82 -5.98 -3.41
N ARG A 41 -9.97 -6.91 -3.86
CA ARG A 41 -8.72 -7.26 -3.21
C ARG A 41 -7.59 -7.17 -4.22
N ILE A 42 -6.45 -6.69 -3.76
CA ILE A 42 -5.17 -6.77 -4.47
C ILE A 42 -4.48 -8.01 -3.97
N ILE A 43 -4.03 -8.88 -4.87
CA ILE A 43 -3.25 -10.06 -4.52
C ILE A 43 -1.91 -9.91 -5.21
N SER A 44 -0.83 -9.67 -4.47
CA SER A 44 0.53 -9.81 -4.99
C SER A 44 0.96 -11.27 -4.92
N HIS A 45 1.39 -11.83 -6.05
CA HIS A 45 1.86 -13.21 -6.14
C HIS A 45 3.35 -13.37 -5.80
N THR A 46 4.10 -12.28 -5.59
CA THR A 46 5.55 -12.32 -5.32
C THR A 46 5.92 -12.27 -3.86
N ASP A 47 5.22 -11.51 -3.03
CA ASP A 47 5.47 -11.46 -1.59
C ASP A 47 4.49 -12.32 -0.78
N GLY A 48 3.50 -12.95 -1.46
CA GLY A 48 2.47 -13.78 -0.82
C GLY A 48 1.53 -12.96 0.07
N GLU A 49 1.56 -11.64 -0.08
CA GLU A 49 1.15 -10.72 0.95
C GLU A 49 0.50 -9.50 0.30
N TYR A 50 -0.82 -9.50 0.10
CA TYR A 50 -1.71 -8.32 0.25
C TYR A 50 -3.16 -8.81 0.26
N GLU A 51 -3.97 -8.37 1.23
CA GLU A 51 -5.45 -8.44 1.16
C GLU A 51 -6.02 -7.39 2.12
N SER A 52 -5.85 -6.10 1.82
CA SER A 52 -6.84 -5.13 2.30
C SER A 52 -8.07 -5.27 1.40
N ILE A 53 -9.18 -5.73 1.99
CA ILE A 53 -10.47 -5.74 1.30
C ILE A 53 -10.92 -4.29 1.23
N VAL A 54 -11.02 -3.75 0.02
CA VAL A 54 -11.52 -2.41 -0.21
C VAL A 54 -12.98 -2.50 -0.61
N LYS A 55 -13.86 -2.08 0.30
CA LYS A 55 -15.29 -1.99 0.00
C LYS A 55 -15.57 -0.66 -0.69
N THR A 56 -16.17 -0.73 -1.86
CA THR A 56 -16.34 0.40 -2.76
C THR A 56 -17.81 0.64 -3.05
N TYR A 57 -18.19 1.92 -3.03
CA TYR A 57 -19.52 2.39 -3.38
C TYR A 57 -19.41 3.43 -4.48
N TYR A 58 -20.19 3.26 -5.54
CA TYR A 58 -20.15 4.11 -6.72
C TYR A 58 -21.55 4.61 -7.07
N SER A 59 -21.66 5.91 -7.41
CA SER A 59 -22.87 6.49 -8.01
C SER A 59 -22.52 7.58 -9.02
N ALA A 60 -22.91 7.35 -10.28
CA ALA A 60 -22.84 8.34 -11.36
C ALA A 60 -23.72 9.54 -11.07
N THR A 61 -24.94 9.30 -10.56
CA THR A 61 -25.95 10.34 -10.28
C THR A 61 -25.47 11.28 -9.18
N LYS A 62 -24.87 10.73 -8.12
CA LYS A 62 -24.28 11.53 -7.02
C LYS A 62 -22.91 12.07 -7.36
N LYS A 63 -22.31 11.63 -8.47
CA LYS A 63 -20.94 11.96 -8.88
C LYS A 63 -19.95 11.70 -7.73
N ALA A 64 -20.10 10.53 -7.12
CA ALA A 64 -19.40 10.19 -5.89
C ALA A 64 -18.88 8.76 -5.91
N ILE A 65 -17.69 8.58 -5.35
CA ILE A 65 -17.12 7.28 -5.02
C ILE A 65 -16.78 7.28 -3.53
N ARG A 66 -17.01 6.17 -2.85
CA ARG A 66 -16.54 5.95 -1.48
C ARG A 66 -15.74 4.66 -1.43
N PHE A 67 -14.57 4.70 -0.79
CA PHE A 67 -13.76 3.52 -0.48
C PHE A 67 -13.66 3.37 1.03
N ASP A 68 -13.89 2.15 1.49
CA ASP A 68 -13.75 1.73 2.88
C ASP A 68 -12.63 0.70 2.97
N THR A 69 -11.54 1.04 3.66
CA THR A 69 -10.44 0.13 4.00
C THR A 69 -10.43 -0.14 5.51
N TRP A 70 -9.67 -1.14 5.96
CA TRP A 70 -9.68 -1.60 7.37
C TRP A 70 -11.10 -1.84 7.93
N GLY A 71 -11.95 -2.53 7.17
CA GLY A 71 -13.33 -2.79 7.59
C GLY A 71 -14.18 -1.52 7.78
N GLY A 72 -13.84 -0.44 7.06
CA GLY A 72 -14.55 0.85 7.12
C GLY A 72 -14.06 1.80 8.22
N MET A 73 -12.94 1.46 8.86
CA MET A 73 -12.21 2.36 9.76
C MET A 73 -11.66 3.57 9.00
N ASN A 74 -11.10 3.29 7.82
CA ASN A 74 -10.63 4.29 6.88
C ASN A 74 -11.71 4.49 5.83
N GLN A 75 -12.09 5.75 5.59
CA GLN A 75 -13.15 6.10 4.65
C GLN A 75 -12.67 7.22 3.73
N ILE A 76 -12.66 6.96 2.42
CA ILE A 76 -12.25 7.92 1.40
C ILE A 76 -13.48 8.29 0.60
N PHE A 77 -13.92 9.53 0.70
CA PHE A 77 -15.02 10.10 -0.08
C PHE A 77 -14.46 10.91 -1.22
N VAL A 78 -14.91 10.65 -2.45
CA VAL A 78 -14.40 11.29 -3.67
C VAL A 78 -15.56 11.91 -4.44
N HIS A 79 -15.42 13.19 -4.80
CA HIS A 79 -16.35 13.91 -5.66
C HIS A 79 -15.81 13.95 -7.09
N THR A 80 -16.47 13.22 -8.00
CA THR A 80 -15.94 12.98 -9.35
C THR A 80 -15.96 14.19 -10.27
N ASP A 81 -16.84 15.16 -10.02
CA ASP A 81 -16.94 16.41 -10.79
C ASP A 81 -16.04 17.53 -10.28
N ARG A 82 -15.94 17.66 -8.95
CA ARG A 82 -15.14 18.71 -8.30
C ARG A 82 -13.67 18.37 -8.19
N LYS A 83 -13.29 17.11 -8.41
CA LYS A 83 -11.91 16.63 -8.30
C LYS A 83 -11.30 16.83 -6.90
N GLU A 84 -12.15 16.70 -5.90
CA GLU A 84 -11.80 16.81 -4.49
C GLU A 84 -12.33 15.59 -3.71
N GLY A 85 -11.82 15.38 -2.52
CA GLY A 85 -12.27 14.33 -1.64
C GLY A 85 -11.89 14.57 -0.18
N TYR A 86 -12.33 13.65 0.66
CA TYR A 86 -12.10 13.64 2.10
C TYR A 86 -11.64 12.27 2.53
N TYR A 87 -10.52 12.21 3.22
CA TYR A 87 -10.01 10.99 3.83
C TYR A 87 -10.19 11.04 5.35
N TYR A 88 -10.92 10.06 5.88
CA TYR A 88 -11.14 9.86 7.29
C TYR A 88 -10.32 8.66 7.76
N PHE A 89 -9.52 8.85 8.79
CA PHE A 89 -8.61 7.83 9.30
C PHE A 89 -8.39 7.99 10.82
N PRO A 90 -7.94 6.95 11.52
CA PRO A 90 -7.67 7.02 12.95
C PRO A 90 -6.38 7.79 13.24
N LYS A 91 -6.40 8.53 14.35
CA LYS A 91 -5.23 9.11 15.02
C LYS A 91 -5.32 8.72 16.49
N VAL A 92 -4.20 8.41 17.13
CA VAL A 92 -4.15 8.29 18.59
C VAL A 92 -3.87 9.66 19.20
N SER A 93 -4.66 10.03 20.20
CA SER A 93 -4.46 11.23 21.01
C SER A 93 -4.81 10.96 22.46
N GLU A 94 -3.91 11.29 23.38
CA GLU A 94 -3.99 11.01 24.81
C GLU A 94 -4.36 9.53 25.10
N GLY A 95 -3.73 8.60 24.37
CA GLY A 95 -3.97 7.15 24.50
C GLY A 95 -5.33 6.70 23.97
N LYS A 96 -6.11 7.57 23.31
CA LYS A 96 -7.42 7.24 22.73
C LYS A 96 -7.37 7.36 21.22
N SER A 97 -7.95 6.37 20.52
CA SER A 97 -8.16 6.46 19.08
C SER A 97 -9.33 7.41 18.78
N GLN A 98 -9.06 8.42 17.96
CA GLN A 98 -10.03 9.37 17.42
C GLN A 98 -10.01 9.32 15.90
N VAL A 99 -11.13 9.64 15.26
CA VAL A 99 -11.17 9.80 13.80
C VAL A 99 -10.81 11.25 13.48
N VAL A 100 -9.93 11.43 12.50
CA VAL A 100 -9.57 12.73 11.93
C VAL A 100 -9.90 12.74 10.45
N CYS A 101 -10.01 13.94 9.86
CA CYS A 101 -10.36 14.13 8.47
C CYS A 101 -9.34 15.01 7.75
N ALA A 102 -9.05 14.65 6.50
CA ALA A 102 -8.17 15.38 5.61
C ALA A 102 -8.83 15.65 4.26
N PRO A 103 -8.96 16.92 3.82
CA PRO A 103 -9.37 17.21 2.46
C PRO A 103 -8.21 16.98 1.47
N PHE A 104 -8.52 16.56 0.26
CA PHE A 104 -7.54 16.42 -0.81
C PHE A 104 -8.11 16.82 -2.17
N ASN A 105 -7.22 17.22 -3.08
CA ASN A 105 -7.52 17.42 -4.49
C ASN A 105 -6.81 16.34 -5.31
N TYR A 106 -7.36 15.99 -6.47
CA TYR A 106 -6.73 15.01 -7.34
C TYR A 106 -6.72 15.44 -8.81
N THR A 107 -5.63 15.12 -9.50
CA THR A 107 -5.50 15.32 -10.94
C THR A 107 -5.81 14.00 -11.67
N GLY A 108 -6.79 14.07 -12.56
CA GLY A 108 -7.33 12.91 -13.28
C GLY A 108 -8.83 13.08 -13.50
N VAL A 109 -9.35 12.44 -14.54
CA VAL A 109 -10.80 12.36 -14.74
C VAL A 109 -11.35 11.48 -13.62
N GLY A 110 -12.44 11.89 -12.96
CA GLY A 110 -13.19 11.08 -11.99
C GLY A 110 -13.82 9.86 -12.67
N ARG A 111 -12.97 8.92 -13.08
CA ARG A 111 -13.34 7.75 -13.83
C ARG A 111 -13.91 6.71 -12.89
N LEU A 112 -14.87 5.97 -13.45
CA LEU A 112 -15.50 4.81 -12.86
C LEU A 112 -14.46 3.93 -12.17
N PRO A 113 -14.78 3.28 -11.04
CA PRO A 113 -13.89 2.28 -10.46
C PRO A 113 -13.87 0.97 -11.28
N PHE A 114 -14.14 1.09 -12.58
CA PHE A 114 -14.29 0.01 -13.52
C PHE A 114 -13.34 0.20 -14.70
N PRO A 115 -12.79 -0.91 -15.25
CA PRO A 115 -11.94 -0.90 -16.43
C PRO A 115 -12.58 -0.23 -17.64
N ASN A 116 -11.78 0.42 -18.47
CA ASN A 116 -12.29 0.96 -19.72
C ASN A 116 -12.24 -0.10 -20.81
N LEU A 117 -13.40 -0.61 -21.18
CA LEU A 117 -13.54 -1.72 -22.12
C LEU A 117 -13.09 -1.38 -23.54
N ASN A 118 -12.87 -0.10 -23.89
CA ASN A 118 -12.38 0.32 -25.20
C ASN A 118 -10.97 -0.22 -25.53
N TYR A 119 -10.15 -0.51 -24.51
CA TYR A 119 -8.77 -1.01 -24.68
C TYR A 119 -8.66 -2.51 -24.78
N TYR A 120 -9.71 -3.20 -24.37
CA TYR A 120 -9.70 -4.64 -24.24
C TYR A 120 -10.21 -5.28 -25.50
N LYS A 121 -9.43 -6.20 -26.04
CA LYS A 121 -9.85 -7.04 -27.15
C LYS A 121 -10.40 -8.34 -26.59
N PHE A 122 -11.62 -8.68 -26.99
CA PHE A 122 -12.20 -9.98 -26.68
C PHE A 122 -11.32 -11.09 -27.25
N VAL A 123 -10.95 -12.05 -26.40
CA VAL A 123 -10.13 -13.21 -26.78
C VAL A 123 -10.98 -14.46 -26.92
N GLY A 124 -11.93 -14.67 -26.00
CA GLY A 124 -12.79 -15.85 -26.02
C GLY A 124 -13.60 -16.02 -24.73
N ASN A 125 -14.40 -17.08 -24.72
CA ASN A 125 -15.09 -17.56 -23.52
C ASN A 125 -14.18 -18.57 -22.81
N ASP A 126 -14.12 -18.48 -21.49
CA ASP A 126 -13.25 -19.29 -20.62
C ASP A 126 -13.88 -19.36 -19.21
N SER A 127 -13.13 -19.77 -18.18
CA SER A 127 -13.59 -19.76 -16.80
C SER A 127 -12.50 -19.30 -15.85
N LEU A 128 -12.88 -18.51 -14.85
CA LEU A 128 -12.01 -18.12 -13.73
C LEU A 128 -12.55 -18.75 -12.45
N ASP A 129 -11.75 -19.56 -11.77
CA ASP A 129 -12.14 -20.31 -10.55
C ASP A 129 -13.45 -21.11 -10.70
N GLY A 130 -13.68 -21.66 -11.90
CA GLY A 130 -14.90 -22.42 -12.23
C GLY A 130 -16.12 -21.56 -12.56
N ILE A 131 -16.00 -20.24 -12.58
CA ILE A 131 -17.06 -19.30 -12.98
C ILE A 131 -16.95 -19.02 -14.49
N PRO A 132 -17.99 -19.33 -15.29
CA PRO A 132 -18.02 -19.01 -16.73
C PRO A 132 -17.81 -17.51 -16.97
N SER A 133 -16.77 -17.18 -17.72
CA SER A 133 -16.30 -15.81 -17.93
C SER A 133 -15.90 -15.55 -19.38
N THR A 134 -15.93 -14.28 -19.76
CA THR A 134 -15.33 -13.79 -21.01
C THR A 134 -13.94 -13.25 -20.70
N LYS A 135 -12.97 -13.67 -21.50
CA LYS A 135 -11.58 -13.24 -21.40
C LYS A 135 -11.31 -12.13 -22.40
N TRP A 136 -10.78 -11.03 -21.92
CA TRP A 136 -10.39 -9.90 -22.73
C TRP A 136 -8.95 -9.52 -22.43
N VAL A 137 -8.22 -9.06 -23.43
CA VAL A 137 -6.80 -8.76 -23.29
C VAL A 137 -6.50 -7.36 -23.78
N PHE A 138 -5.76 -6.61 -22.96
CA PHE A 138 -5.08 -5.39 -23.33
C PHE A 138 -3.59 -5.68 -23.50
N LYS A 139 -3.04 -5.32 -24.66
CA LYS A 139 -1.60 -5.41 -24.92
C LYS A 139 -1.02 -4.00 -24.89
N SER A 140 -0.25 -3.69 -23.85
CA SER A 140 0.53 -2.46 -23.80
C SER A 140 1.76 -2.57 -24.70
N ASN A 141 2.18 -1.44 -25.28
CA ASN A 141 3.48 -1.33 -25.95
C ASN A 141 4.63 -1.14 -24.94
N MET A 142 4.32 -0.97 -23.65
CA MET A 142 5.29 -0.83 -22.57
C MET A 142 5.79 -2.21 -22.08
N PRO A 143 6.94 -2.27 -21.38
CA PRO A 143 7.45 -3.50 -20.77
C PRO A 143 6.51 -4.12 -19.71
N ALA A 144 5.48 -3.36 -19.27
CA ALA A 144 4.38 -3.78 -18.41
C ALA A 144 3.49 -4.90 -18.98
N GLY A 145 3.77 -5.38 -20.19
CA GLY A 145 3.20 -6.61 -20.72
C GLY A 145 1.66 -6.62 -20.80
N GLU A 146 1.13 -7.82 -21.01
CA GLU A 146 -0.27 -8.06 -21.33
C GLU A 146 -1.15 -8.05 -20.07
N SER A 147 -2.26 -7.31 -20.08
CA SER A 147 -3.30 -7.34 -19.03
C SER A 147 -4.50 -8.16 -19.50
N THR A 148 -5.08 -8.97 -18.60
CA THR A 148 -6.20 -9.86 -18.86
C THR A 148 -7.41 -9.52 -17.99
N LEU A 149 -8.47 -9.07 -18.61
CA LEU A 149 -9.74 -8.78 -17.96
C LEU A 149 -10.68 -9.99 -18.04
N TRP A 150 -11.23 -10.40 -16.89
CA TRP A 150 -12.19 -11.51 -16.78
C TRP A 150 -13.57 -10.99 -16.36
N ILE A 151 -14.55 -11.14 -17.24
CA ILE A 151 -15.92 -10.66 -17.01
C ILE A 151 -16.85 -11.87 -16.95
N ALA A 152 -17.38 -12.18 -15.77
CA ALA A 152 -18.36 -13.26 -15.61
C ALA A 152 -19.73 -12.82 -16.13
N GLN A 153 -20.45 -13.76 -16.73
CA GLN A 153 -21.82 -13.57 -17.16
C GLN A 153 -22.74 -14.19 -16.10
N THR A 154 -23.51 -13.38 -15.38
CA THR A 154 -24.44 -13.86 -14.34
C THR A 154 -25.89 -13.64 -14.77
N SER A 155 -26.83 -14.31 -14.10
CA SER A 155 -28.27 -14.12 -14.33
C SER A 155 -28.77 -12.69 -14.06
N GLU A 156 -27.98 -11.87 -13.36
CA GLU A 156 -28.32 -10.49 -13.00
C GLU A 156 -27.63 -9.44 -13.90
N GLY A 157 -26.82 -9.88 -14.88
CA GLY A 157 -26.08 -9.02 -15.81
C GLY A 157 -24.57 -9.30 -15.83
N PRO A 158 -23.78 -8.55 -16.63
CA PRO A 158 -22.33 -8.70 -16.68
C PRO A 158 -21.71 -8.30 -15.32
N PHE A 159 -20.95 -9.22 -14.74
CA PHE A 159 -20.26 -9.08 -13.47
C PHE A 159 -18.76 -8.95 -13.74
N LEU A 160 -18.12 -7.90 -13.24
CA LEU A 160 -16.66 -7.84 -13.22
C LEU A 160 -16.18 -8.86 -12.19
N SER A 161 -15.64 -10.00 -12.64
CA SER A 161 -15.28 -11.09 -11.74
C SER A 161 -13.85 -10.98 -11.25
N ALA A 162 -12.94 -10.65 -12.16
CA ALA A 162 -11.59 -10.28 -11.81
C ALA A 162 -10.98 -9.44 -12.91
N VAL A 163 -10.00 -8.66 -12.52
CA VAL A 163 -9.00 -8.14 -13.42
C VAL A 163 -7.70 -8.83 -13.05
N ASP A 164 -7.19 -9.65 -13.95
CA ASP A 164 -5.88 -10.23 -13.83
C ASP A 164 -4.88 -9.37 -14.62
N PHE A 165 -3.99 -8.66 -13.93
CA PHE A 165 -2.98 -7.85 -14.57
C PHE A 165 -1.60 -8.31 -14.11
N LYS A 166 -0.65 -8.29 -15.03
CA LYS A 166 0.75 -8.46 -14.66
C LYS A 166 1.31 -7.07 -14.45
N LEU A 167 1.46 -6.65 -13.19
CA LEU A 167 2.38 -5.58 -12.87
C LEU A 167 3.79 -6.11 -13.14
N TYR A 168 4.41 -5.73 -14.25
CA TYR A 168 5.84 -5.92 -14.34
C TYR A 168 6.49 -4.83 -13.51
N ASP A 169 6.95 -5.19 -12.31
CA ASP A 169 8.05 -4.46 -11.70
C ASP A 169 9.25 -4.62 -12.63
N THR A 170 9.55 -3.56 -13.37
CA THR A 170 10.57 -3.57 -14.42
C THR A 170 11.93 -3.36 -13.78
N SER A 171 12.47 -4.39 -13.14
CA SER A 171 13.91 -4.45 -12.85
C SER A 171 14.66 -4.75 -14.15
N LEU A 172 15.13 -3.70 -14.83
CA LEU A 172 16.04 -3.85 -15.95
C LEU A 172 17.48 -3.98 -15.45
N HIS A 173 18.06 -5.15 -15.71
CA HIS A 173 19.49 -5.37 -15.68
C HIS A 173 19.96 -6.00 -17.00
N GLY A 174 21.16 -5.58 -17.41
CA GLY A 174 21.59 -5.58 -18.81
C GLY A 174 21.61 -6.92 -19.55
N ASP A 175 21.40 -6.78 -20.85
CA ASP A 175 21.79 -7.62 -22.00
C ASP A 175 21.58 -9.14 -21.98
N ASN A 176 21.02 -9.78 -20.95
CA ASN A 176 20.61 -11.20 -21.03
C ASN A 176 19.28 -11.47 -20.33
N LEU A 177 18.34 -12.02 -21.12
CA LEU A 177 16.97 -12.35 -20.79
C LEU A 177 16.87 -13.56 -19.83
N VAL A 178 16.75 -13.33 -18.52
CA VAL A 178 16.21 -14.32 -17.56
C VAL A 178 15.42 -13.60 -16.46
N VAL A 179 14.10 -13.74 -16.54
CA VAL A 179 13.07 -13.67 -15.47
C VAL A 179 13.26 -12.58 -14.40
N GLY A 180 12.67 -11.40 -14.66
CA GLY A 180 12.33 -10.46 -13.60
C GLY A 180 11.34 -11.11 -12.62
N VAL A 181 11.42 -10.74 -11.34
CA VAL A 181 10.42 -11.13 -10.34
C VAL A 181 9.15 -10.37 -10.69
N ALA A 182 8.34 -10.95 -11.56
CA ALA A 182 7.03 -10.40 -11.91
C ALA A 182 6.19 -10.38 -10.64
N ASP A 183 5.90 -9.20 -10.10
CA ASP A 183 4.78 -9.06 -9.19
C ASP A 183 3.50 -9.24 -10.00
N HIS A 184 3.19 -10.49 -10.31
CA HIS A 184 1.89 -10.84 -10.84
C HIS A 184 0.90 -10.40 -9.75
N SER A 185 0.06 -9.43 -10.07
CA SER A 185 -0.81 -8.79 -9.10
C SER A 185 -2.23 -8.84 -9.61
N GLU A 186 -3.10 -9.56 -8.92
CA GLU A 186 -4.48 -9.76 -9.35
C GLU A 186 -5.42 -8.84 -8.57
N ILE A 187 -6.35 -8.15 -9.25
CA ILE A 187 -7.51 -7.53 -8.60
C ILE A 187 -8.65 -8.49 -8.73
N ARG A 188 -9.10 -9.00 -7.61
CA ARG A 188 -10.33 -9.79 -7.57
C ARG A 188 -11.48 -8.96 -7.05
N TYR A 189 -12.60 -9.00 -7.76
CA TYR A 189 -13.82 -8.31 -7.40
C TYR A 189 -14.80 -9.30 -6.78
N TYR A 190 -15.46 -8.88 -5.72
CA TYR A 190 -16.36 -9.70 -4.93
C TYR A 190 -17.62 -8.93 -4.57
N ASN A 191 -18.67 -9.64 -4.19
CA ASN A 191 -19.88 -9.06 -3.58
C ASN A 191 -20.46 -7.88 -4.37
N PHE A 192 -20.46 -7.97 -5.71
CA PHE A 192 -20.97 -6.91 -6.57
C PHE A 192 -22.49 -6.87 -6.52
N ILE A 193 -23.02 -5.69 -6.22
CA ILE A 193 -24.43 -5.40 -6.12
C ILE A 193 -24.70 -4.20 -7.04
N PRO A 194 -25.32 -4.39 -8.22
CA PRO A 194 -25.68 -3.28 -9.09
C PRO A 194 -26.81 -2.45 -8.46
N GLY A 195 -26.79 -1.15 -8.71
CA GLY A 195 -27.81 -0.21 -8.23
C GLY A 195 -27.26 0.82 -7.24
N GLU A 196 -28.11 1.78 -6.91
CA GLU A 196 -27.73 2.91 -6.05
C GLU A 196 -27.46 2.43 -4.61
N PRO A 197 -26.26 2.71 -4.05
CA PRO A 197 -25.98 2.42 -2.65
C PRO A 197 -26.96 3.10 -1.71
N GLU A 198 -27.22 2.48 -0.55
CA GLU A 198 -28.09 3.06 0.48
C GLU A 198 -27.69 4.51 0.81
N ALA A 199 -28.67 5.39 1.01
CA ALA A 199 -28.42 6.81 1.25
C ALA A 199 -27.42 7.07 2.41
N LYS A 200 -27.45 6.23 3.45
CA LYS A 200 -26.58 6.31 4.63
C LYS A 200 -25.08 6.14 4.31
N VAL A 201 -24.74 5.46 3.22
CA VAL A 201 -23.35 5.27 2.77
C VAL A 201 -22.66 6.61 2.49
N TRP A 202 -23.43 7.62 2.10
CA TRP A 202 -22.91 8.94 1.75
C TRP A 202 -22.81 9.89 2.95
N ASN A 203 -23.28 9.46 4.13
CA ASN A 203 -23.17 10.26 5.35
C ASN A 203 -21.71 10.29 5.80
N ARG A 204 -21.13 11.49 5.79
CA ARG A 204 -19.78 11.72 6.31
C ARG A 204 -19.81 11.88 7.83
N PRO A 205 -18.76 11.44 8.54
CA PRO A 205 -18.58 11.79 9.94
C PRO A 205 -18.66 13.32 10.14
N PRO A 206 -19.40 13.82 11.14
CA PRO A 206 -19.58 15.26 11.39
C PRO A 206 -18.35 15.85 12.09
N ILE A 207 -17.21 15.80 11.41
CA ILE A 207 -15.90 16.25 11.90
C ILE A 207 -15.45 17.39 11.01
N ASP A 208 -14.97 18.48 11.60
CA ASP A 208 -14.36 19.58 10.85
C ASP A 208 -13.02 19.10 10.26
N CYS A 209 -12.93 19.12 8.93
CA CYS A 209 -11.76 18.66 8.18
C CYS A 209 -10.71 19.76 8.16
N ASN A 210 -10.16 20.10 9.32
CA ASN A 210 -9.17 21.15 9.50
C ASN A 210 -7.86 20.51 10.00
N PHE A 211 -7.10 19.92 9.08
CA PHE A 211 -5.90 19.16 9.43
C PHE A 211 -4.65 20.07 9.39
N PRO A 212 -3.95 20.30 10.52
CA PRO A 212 -2.99 21.39 10.67
C PRO A 212 -1.56 21.09 10.19
N PHE A 213 -1.29 19.93 9.59
CA PHE A 213 0.06 19.56 9.19
C PHE A 213 0.31 19.90 7.71
N GLY A 214 1.18 20.88 7.47
CA GLY A 214 1.62 21.36 6.15
C GLY A 214 2.55 20.43 5.38
N VAL A 215 2.43 19.12 5.57
CA VAL A 215 2.92 18.14 4.59
C VAL A 215 1.76 17.97 3.61
N GLU A 216 2.01 17.93 2.31
CA GLU A 216 0.96 17.80 1.31
C GLU A 216 0.18 16.49 1.54
N LEU A 217 -0.87 16.52 2.38
CA LEU A 217 -1.81 15.41 2.53
C LEU A 217 -2.46 15.07 1.20
N GLN A 218 -2.51 16.05 0.29
CA GLN A 218 -2.85 15.83 -1.10
C GLN A 218 -1.98 14.75 -1.74
N GLU A 219 -0.70 14.64 -1.40
CA GLU A 219 0.19 13.61 -1.93
C GLU A 219 -0.06 12.26 -1.29
N ILE A 220 -0.07 12.14 0.04
CA ILE A 220 -0.26 10.84 0.71
C ILE A 220 -1.65 10.27 0.43
N VAL A 221 -2.69 11.10 0.45
CA VAL A 221 -4.03 10.66 0.04
C VAL A 221 -4.07 10.38 -1.45
N LYS A 222 -3.39 11.16 -2.30
CA LYS A 222 -3.22 10.80 -3.72
C LYS A 222 -2.50 9.46 -3.88
N TYR A 223 -1.58 9.06 -2.98
CA TYR A 223 -0.79 7.82 -2.99
C TYR A 223 -1.52 6.59 -2.44
N GLU A 224 -2.23 6.69 -1.32
CA GLU A 224 -3.16 5.66 -0.86
C GLU A 224 -4.33 5.50 -1.85
N PHE A 225 -4.82 6.63 -2.39
CA PHE A 225 -5.72 6.63 -3.53
C PHE A 225 -5.05 6.04 -4.77
N LEU A 226 -3.73 6.17 -4.94
CA LEU A 226 -2.94 5.59 -6.04
C LEU A 226 -2.71 4.10 -5.86
N GLU A 227 -2.70 3.49 -4.67
CA GLU A 227 -2.78 2.02 -4.61
C GLU A 227 -4.13 1.56 -5.19
N ALA A 228 -5.23 2.23 -4.83
CA ALA A 228 -6.53 1.98 -5.46
C ALA A 228 -6.58 2.42 -6.95
N LYS A 229 -5.86 3.48 -7.34
CA LYS A 229 -5.83 4.06 -8.68
C LYS A 229 -4.90 3.27 -9.60
N TYR A 230 -3.69 2.88 -9.20
CA TYR A 230 -2.70 2.15 -10.02
C TYR A 230 -3.25 0.79 -10.42
N LEU A 231 -3.90 0.10 -9.47
CA LEU A 231 -4.72 -1.07 -9.73
C LEU A 231 -5.71 -0.85 -10.88
N ILE A 232 -6.54 0.18 -10.75
CA ILE A 232 -7.60 0.44 -11.73
C ILE A 232 -7.01 1.06 -13.02
N LEU A 233 -5.87 1.75 -12.95
CA LEU A 233 -5.22 2.50 -14.04
C LEU A 233 -4.43 1.63 -14.99
N GLU A 234 -3.74 0.58 -14.53
CA GLU A 234 -3.16 -0.37 -15.51
C GLU A 234 -4.26 -1.15 -16.22
N THR A 235 -5.42 -1.27 -15.56
CA THR A 235 -6.63 -1.76 -16.21
C THR A 235 -7.31 -0.71 -17.10
N VAL A 236 -6.97 0.57 -16.95
CA VAL A 236 -7.54 1.71 -17.68
C VAL A 236 -6.38 2.46 -18.31
N ALA A 237 -5.73 1.83 -19.29
CA ALA A 237 -5.36 2.64 -20.45
C ALA A 237 -6.64 3.43 -20.83
N GLU A 238 -6.62 4.76 -20.82
CA GLU A 238 -7.37 5.59 -21.76
C GLU A 238 -6.89 7.04 -21.68
N GLU A 239 -6.56 7.59 -22.85
CA GLU A 239 -6.73 8.99 -23.26
C GLU A 239 -6.64 10.09 -22.19
N GLY A 240 -5.56 10.87 -22.22
CA GLY A 240 -5.57 12.28 -21.81
C GLY A 240 -4.60 12.67 -20.69
N ALA A 241 -4.14 11.73 -19.86
CA ALA A 241 -2.77 11.82 -19.38
C ALA A 241 -1.97 11.02 -20.42
N PRO A 242 -1.00 11.60 -21.13
CA PRO A 242 -0.32 10.85 -22.17
C PRO A 242 0.25 9.58 -21.52
N LEU A 243 -0.07 8.39 -22.03
CA LEU A 243 0.74 7.19 -21.78
C LEU A 243 2.23 7.48 -22.06
N GLN A 244 2.45 8.42 -22.97
CA GLN A 244 3.68 9.18 -23.19
C GLN A 244 4.34 9.68 -21.89
N THR A 245 3.66 10.17 -20.84
CA THR A 245 4.34 10.77 -19.67
C THR A 245 5.00 9.78 -18.72
N ARG A 246 4.40 8.61 -18.44
CA ARG A 246 5.06 7.60 -17.59
C ARG A 246 6.22 6.94 -18.32
N GLU A 247 6.03 6.64 -19.60
CA GLU A 247 7.10 6.19 -20.49
C GLU A 247 8.19 7.25 -20.62
N GLU A 248 7.84 8.53 -20.75
CA GLU A 248 8.79 9.66 -20.77
C GLU A 248 9.55 9.77 -19.45
N ILE A 249 8.87 9.68 -18.29
CA ILE A 249 9.52 9.70 -16.97
C ILE A 249 10.49 8.52 -16.84
N TYR A 250 10.04 7.34 -17.23
CA TYR A 250 10.87 6.15 -17.25
C TYR A 250 12.08 6.32 -18.18
N GLU A 251 11.90 6.83 -19.39
CA GLU A 251 12.98 7.08 -20.34
C GLU A 251 13.95 8.16 -19.88
N ILE A 252 13.44 9.20 -19.21
CA ILE A 252 14.25 10.23 -18.53
C ILE A 252 15.10 9.58 -17.44
N ASN A 253 14.50 8.75 -16.59
CA ASN A 253 15.18 8.06 -15.49
C ASN A 253 16.16 7.00 -16.00
N ARG A 254 15.86 6.29 -17.09
CA ARG A 254 16.79 5.38 -17.77
C ARG A 254 18.01 6.12 -18.31
N LYS A 255 17.81 7.25 -18.98
CA LYS A 255 18.90 8.11 -19.45
C LYS A 255 19.73 8.67 -18.30
N LEU A 256 19.10 9.00 -17.16
CA LEU A 256 19.79 9.39 -15.93
C LEU A 256 20.69 8.26 -15.43
N VAL A 257 20.17 7.02 -15.32
CA VAL A 257 20.93 5.84 -14.93
C VAL A 257 22.13 5.61 -15.85
N GLU A 258 21.91 5.62 -17.16
CA GLU A 258 22.97 5.42 -18.17
C GLU A 258 24.03 6.51 -18.09
N SER A 259 23.62 7.77 -17.98
CA SER A 259 24.55 8.90 -17.91
C SER A 259 25.37 8.88 -16.63
N HIS A 260 24.75 8.59 -15.48
CA HIS A 260 25.44 8.47 -14.19
C HIS A 260 26.47 7.34 -14.21
N ASN A 261 26.07 6.18 -14.75
CA ASN A 261 26.92 5.00 -14.76
C ASN A 261 28.13 5.10 -15.70
N ARG A 262 28.11 5.99 -16.70
CA ARG A 262 29.27 6.32 -17.55
C ARG A 262 30.33 7.16 -16.84
N GLY A 263 29.96 7.89 -15.78
CA GLY A 263 30.87 8.75 -15.03
C GLY A 263 31.67 8.00 -13.95
N PRO A 264 32.78 8.60 -13.46
CA PRO A 264 33.44 8.14 -12.24
C PRO A 264 32.56 8.52 -11.03
N SER A 265 31.85 7.54 -10.49
CA SER A 265 31.05 7.69 -9.28
C SER A 265 31.35 6.54 -8.32
N GLY A 266 31.35 6.83 -7.01
CA GLY A 266 31.50 5.82 -5.95
C GLY A 266 30.29 4.87 -5.81
N TYR A 267 29.22 5.11 -6.57
CA TYR A 267 28.04 4.25 -6.62
C TYR A 267 27.46 4.20 -8.04
N LYS A 268 26.72 3.12 -8.34
CA LYS A 268 25.97 2.95 -9.59
C LYS A 268 24.48 3.08 -9.34
N LEU A 269 23.77 3.53 -10.36
CA LEU A 269 22.32 3.54 -10.38
C LEU A 269 21.80 2.33 -11.15
N GLN A 270 20.60 1.89 -10.81
CA GLN A 270 19.87 0.87 -11.53
C GLN A 270 18.40 1.30 -11.62
N LEU A 271 17.75 0.93 -12.71
CA LEU A 271 16.29 0.98 -12.81
C LEU A 271 15.65 0.03 -11.80
N ASN A 272 14.67 0.53 -11.06
CA ASN A 272 13.94 -0.22 -10.03
C ASN A 272 12.46 0.19 -10.05
N GLN A 273 11.68 -0.27 -9.07
CA GLN A 273 10.25 -0.01 -8.98
C GLN A 273 9.87 1.49 -9.01
N PHE A 274 10.81 2.38 -8.72
CA PHE A 274 10.61 3.84 -8.72
C PHE A 274 10.92 4.51 -10.05
N ALA A 275 11.38 3.78 -11.07
CA ALA A 275 11.82 4.35 -12.35
C ALA A 275 10.72 5.12 -13.09
N HIS A 276 9.45 4.87 -12.81
CA HIS A 276 8.31 5.54 -13.43
C HIS A 276 7.81 6.78 -12.65
N LEU A 277 8.49 7.13 -11.55
CA LEU A 277 8.12 8.23 -10.67
C LEU A 277 8.99 9.47 -10.91
N THR A 278 8.38 10.64 -10.76
CA THR A 278 9.12 11.91 -10.71
C THR A 278 9.73 12.13 -9.34
N ALA A 279 10.69 13.05 -9.24
CA ALA A 279 11.31 13.42 -7.96
C ALA A 279 10.30 13.96 -6.94
N GLU A 280 9.23 14.61 -7.39
CA GLU A 280 8.15 15.08 -6.52
C GLU A 280 7.37 13.90 -5.94
N GLU A 281 7.01 12.94 -6.79
CA GLU A 281 6.26 11.77 -6.37
C GLU A 281 7.03 10.90 -5.36
N MET A 282 8.36 10.88 -5.49
CA MET A 282 9.28 10.24 -4.56
C MET A 282 9.32 10.87 -3.15
N LYS A 283 8.82 12.09 -2.94
CA LYS A 283 8.83 12.73 -1.61
C LYS A 283 7.89 12.02 -0.64
N SER A 284 6.76 11.52 -1.11
CA SER A 284 5.76 10.81 -0.29
C SER A 284 6.30 9.56 0.40
N PHE A 285 7.29 8.90 -0.19
CA PHE A 285 7.98 7.73 0.37
C PHE A 285 8.97 8.12 1.49
N LYS A 286 9.34 9.40 1.58
CA LYS A 286 10.33 9.92 2.53
C LYS A 286 9.62 10.56 3.72
N GLY A 287 9.21 9.72 4.66
CA GLY A 287 8.43 10.14 5.82
C GLY A 287 9.21 10.64 7.03
N LEU A 288 10.50 10.95 6.92
CA LEU A 288 11.25 11.44 8.09
C LEU A 288 10.75 12.84 8.50
N ARG A 289 10.35 12.96 9.78
CA ARG A 289 9.95 14.23 10.39
C ARG A 289 10.73 14.41 11.68
N LEU A 290 11.87 15.07 11.57
CA LEU A 290 12.77 15.30 12.69
C LEU A 290 12.04 15.97 13.85
N SER A 291 12.07 15.33 15.01
CA SER A 291 11.52 15.89 16.24
C SER A 291 12.32 17.12 16.67
N THR A 292 11.64 18.21 17.00
CA THR A 292 12.24 19.38 17.66
C THR A 292 12.31 19.21 19.18
N VAL A 293 11.72 18.14 19.72
CA VAL A 293 11.69 17.84 21.14
C VAL A 293 13.03 17.23 21.54
N GLU A 294 13.70 17.80 22.54
CA GLU A 294 14.93 17.29 23.16
C GLU A 294 14.66 15.98 23.93
N GLY A 295 14.31 14.90 23.24
CA GLY A 295 13.92 13.63 23.87
C GLY A 295 15.10 12.73 24.25
N SER A 296 16.27 12.92 23.64
CA SER A 296 17.45 12.11 23.91
C SER A 296 18.65 13.01 24.12
N LYS A 297 19.28 12.93 25.29
CA LYS A 297 20.61 13.51 25.46
C LYS A 297 21.50 12.84 24.40
N PRO A 298 22.26 13.61 23.61
CA PRO A 298 23.35 13.04 22.85
C PRO A 298 24.14 12.12 23.77
N HIS A 299 24.64 10.99 23.26
CA HIS A 299 25.66 10.25 23.97
C HIS A 299 26.70 11.28 24.40
N THR A 300 26.88 11.45 25.70
CA THR A 300 27.95 12.30 26.22
C THR A 300 29.20 11.80 25.54
N HIS A 301 29.90 12.69 24.83
CA HIS A 301 31.19 12.36 24.25
C HIS A 301 31.97 11.58 25.31
N VAL A 302 32.23 10.32 24.99
CA VAL A 302 33.40 9.66 25.52
C VAL A 302 34.56 10.59 25.13
N ASP A 303 35.50 10.85 26.04
CA ASP A 303 36.65 11.72 25.74
C ASP A 303 37.21 11.36 24.34
N ASP A 304 37.61 12.34 23.53
CA ASP A 304 38.10 12.07 22.17
C ASP A 304 39.23 11.03 22.20
N ASP A 305 40.06 11.07 23.26
CA ASP A 305 41.08 10.07 23.55
C ASP A 305 40.50 8.65 23.77
N GLU A 306 39.37 8.53 24.47
CA GLU A 306 38.71 7.24 24.70
C GLU A 306 38.01 6.72 23.43
N VAL A 307 37.43 7.60 22.60
CA VAL A 307 36.90 7.22 21.28
C VAL A 307 38.02 6.73 20.36
N GLU A 308 39.16 7.42 20.32
CA GLU A 308 40.33 7.00 19.54
C GLU A 308 40.89 5.66 20.01
N GLU A 309 41.00 5.46 21.33
CA GLU A 309 41.44 4.18 21.89
C GLU A 309 40.45 3.04 21.58
N LEU A 310 39.14 3.28 21.67
CA LEU A 310 38.13 2.29 21.28
C LEU A 310 38.21 1.98 19.77
N ALA A 311 38.41 2.99 18.94
CA ALA A 311 38.51 2.83 17.48
C ALA A 311 39.70 1.94 17.06
N LYS A 312 40.82 1.98 17.79
CA LYS A 312 42.00 1.11 17.53
C LYS A 312 41.70 -0.39 17.64
N HIS A 313 40.63 -0.76 18.34
CA HIS A 313 40.25 -2.14 18.57
C HIS A 313 39.07 -2.60 17.70
N LEU A 314 38.53 -1.72 16.84
CA LEU A 314 37.48 -2.10 15.90
C LEU A 314 38.06 -2.88 14.72
N PRO A 315 37.31 -3.87 14.20
CA PRO A 315 37.72 -4.55 12.98
C PRO A 315 37.63 -3.62 11.77
N ASP A 316 38.47 -3.88 10.76
CA ASP A 316 38.48 -3.12 9.50
C ASP A 316 37.13 -3.14 8.76
N SER A 317 36.30 -4.16 9.02
CA SER A 317 34.94 -4.28 8.48
C SER A 317 34.03 -4.98 9.47
N TRP A 318 32.75 -4.59 9.48
CA TRP A 318 31.73 -5.20 10.31
C TRP A 318 30.39 -5.23 9.58
N ASP A 319 29.71 -6.38 9.62
CA ASP A 319 28.38 -6.55 9.03
C ASP A 319 27.49 -7.38 9.96
N TRP A 320 26.48 -6.74 10.55
CA TRP A 320 25.54 -7.41 11.45
C TRP A 320 24.74 -8.54 10.78
N ARG A 321 24.66 -8.58 9.45
CA ARG A 321 24.00 -9.67 8.71
C ARG A 321 24.74 -10.99 8.88
N ASP A 322 26.07 -10.95 8.87
CA ASP A 322 26.92 -12.14 9.07
C ASP A 322 26.81 -12.70 10.50
N HIS A 323 26.28 -11.90 11.42
CA HIS A 323 26.07 -12.25 12.82
C HIS A 323 24.61 -12.55 13.17
N GLY A 324 23.69 -12.55 12.21
CA GLY A 324 22.29 -12.89 12.43
C GLY A 324 21.44 -11.83 13.14
N ALA A 325 21.96 -10.60 13.29
CA ALA A 325 21.28 -9.52 14.00
C ALA A 325 20.38 -8.64 13.09
N VAL A 326 20.09 -9.10 11.88
CA VAL A 326 19.33 -8.35 10.86
C VAL A 326 18.27 -9.26 10.26
N THR A 327 17.01 -8.81 10.31
CA THR A 327 15.88 -9.51 9.69
C THR A 327 15.93 -9.44 8.16
N ARG A 328 14.97 -10.06 7.49
CA ARG A 328 14.77 -9.83 6.05
C ARG A 328 14.52 -8.34 5.77
N VAL A 329 14.85 -7.92 4.55
CA VAL A 329 14.45 -6.61 4.03
C VAL A 329 12.92 -6.59 3.92
N LYS A 330 12.29 -5.57 4.50
CA LYS A 330 10.83 -5.36 4.47
C LYS A 330 10.50 -4.21 3.50
N ASN A 331 9.22 -4.03 3.17
CA ASN A 331 8.76 -3.01 2.22
C ASN A 331 7.70 -2.08 2.86
N GLN A 332 8.02 -0.79 2.99
CA GLN A 332 7.10 0.24 3.49
C GLN A 332 6.03 0.67 2.47
N ARG A 333 6.14 0.19 1.22
CA ARG A 333 5.24 0.48 0.11
C ARG A 333 5.02 1.99 -0.07
N MET A 334 3.79 2.40 -0.35
CA MET A 334 3.40 3.78 -0.63
C MET A 334 3.09 4.60 0.63
N CYS A 335 3.75 4.29 1.75
CA CYS A 335 3.54 4.94 3.03
C CYS A 335 4.83 5.57 3.55
N GLY A 336 4.78 6.81 4.03
CA GLY A 336 5.89 7.53 4.66
C GLY A 336 6.26 6.99 6.05
N SER A 337 6.43 5.68 6.19
CA SER A 337 6.66 4.98 7.46
C SER A 337 8.09 4.49 7.64
N CYS A 338 9.05 4.95 6.82
CA CYS A 338 10.47 4.60 6.93
C CYS A 338 11.03 4.75 8.37
N TRP A 339 10.52 5.72 9.13
CA TRP A 339 10.88 5.96 10.53
C TRP A 339 10.49 4.79 11.44
N ALA A 340 9.35 4.13 11.19
CA ALA A 340 8.90 2.98 11.95
C ALA A 340 9.79 1.76 11.65
N PHE A 341 10.07 1.49 10.37
CA PHE A 341 11.00 0.42 9.95
C PHE A 341 12.40 0.62 10.55
N SER A 342 12.91 1.85 10.55
CA SER A 342 14.22 2.15 11.13
C SER A 342 14.25 1.93 12.65
N ALA A 343 13.20 2.35 13.37
CA ALA A 343 13.10 2.13 14.81
C ALA A 343 12.94 0.64 15.16
N ILE A 344 12.10 -0.09 14.42
CA ILE A 344 11.89 -1.53 14.61
C ILE A 344 13.16 -2.31 14.28
N GLY A 345 13.80 -2.08 13.15
CA GLY A 345 15.04 -2.79 12.79
C GLY A 345 16.15 -2.59 13.83
N CYS A 346 16.25 -1.38 14.40
CA CYS A 346 17.14 -1.10 15.53
C CYS A 346 16.80 -1.95 16.77
N LEU A 347 15.50 -2.02 17.13
CA LEU A 347 15.03 -2.82 18.25
C LEU A 347 15.20 -4.33 18.02
N GLU A 348 14.97 -4.82 16.80
CA GLU A 348 15.16 -6.24 16.42
C GLU A 348 16.62 -6.66 16.59
N GLY A 349 17.56 -5.86 16.09
CA GLY A 349 18.99 -6.10 16.29
C GLY A 349 19.39 -6.03 17.76
N ALA A 350 18.93 -5.01 18.51
CA ALA A 350 19.21 -4.89 19.93
C ALA A 350 18.62 -6.05 20.77
N HIS A 351 17.43 -6.53 20.38
CA HIS A 351 16.80 -7.70 21.00
C HIS A 351 17.64 -8.95 20.74
N PHE A 352 18.02 -9.20 19.49
CA PHE A 352 18.87 -10.34 19.12
C PHE A 352 20.19 -10.35 19.90
N LEU A 353 20.87 -9.21 20.00
CA LEU A 353 22.12 -9.11 20.78
C LEU A 353 21.92 -9.41 22.27
N LYS A 354 20.71 -9.19 22.80
CA LYS A 354 20.40 -9.42 24.21
C LYS A 354 19.94 -10.85 24.49
N THR A 355 19.17 -11.45 23.59
CA THR A 355 18.47 -12.73 23.82
C THR A 355 19.08 -13.89 23.02
N GLY A 356 19.78 -13.60 21.93
CA GLY A 356 20.20 -14.57 20.92
C GLY A 356 19.07 -14.99 19.96
N GLU A 357 17.89 -14.39 20.07
CA GLU A 357 16.71 -14.72 19.26
C GLU A 357 16.39 -13.57 18.31
N LEU A 358 16.29 -13.85 17.01
CA LEU A 358 15.91 -12.83 16.02
C LEU A 358 14.39 -12.87 15.88
N VAL A 359 13.73 -11.83 16.37
CA VAL A 359 12.26 -11.72 16.40
C VAL A 359 11.84 -10.57 15.51
N GLU A 360 10.81 -10.78 14.68
CA GLU A 360 10.22 -9.71 13.90
C GLU A 360 9.17 -8.94 14.70
N PHE A 361 9.32 -7.62 14.76
CA PHE A 361 8.41 -6.71 15.44
C PHE A 361 7.57 -5.88 14.44
N PRO A 362 6.38 -5.42 14.85
CA PRO A 362 5.41 -4.79 13.96
C PRO A 362 5.67 -3.29 13.78
N GLU A 363 5.96 -2.85 12.55
CA GLU A 363 5.99 -1.43 12.21
C GLU A 363 4.62 -0.77 12.32
N GLN A 364 3.55 -1.53 12.00
CA GLN A 364 2.16 -1.08 12.10
C GLN A 364 1.80 -0.64 13.52
N LEU A 365 2.40 -1.25 14.56
CA LEU A 365 2.18 -0.85 15.95
C LEU A 365 2.62 0.57 16.21
N LEU A 366 3.79 0.96 15.71
CA LEU A 366 4.26 2.33 15.84
C LEU A 366 3.38 3.29 15.05
N MET A 367 3.00 2.91 13.83
CA MET A 367 2.13 3.72 12.98
C MET A 367 0.77 3.99 13.62
N ASP A 368 0.18 3.00 14.27
CA ASP A 368 -1.16 3.11 14.82
C ASP A 368 -1.17 3.79 16.19
N CYS A 369 -0.13 3.57 17.01
CA CYS A 369 -0.17 3.88 18.44
C CYS A 369 0.70 5.05 18.90
N SER A 370 1.73 5.43 18.15
CA SER A 370 2.72 6.41 18.62
C SER A 370 2.43 7.87 18.21
N TRP A 371 1.19 8.18 17.82
CA TRP A 371 0.81 9.52 17.39
C TRP A 371 1.01 10.59 18.48
N ASP A 372 0.74 10.22 19.73
CA ASP A 372 0.95 11.10 20.89
C ASP A 372 2.42 11.44 21.15
N ALA A 373 3.34 10.61 20.67
CA ALA A 373 4.78 10.86 20.73
C ALA A 373 5.27 11.77 19.59
N GLY A 374 4.37 12.35 18.80
CA GLY A 374 4.70 13.24 17.69
C GLY A 374 4.94 12.52 16.35
N ASN A 375 4.58 11.24 16.23
CA ASN A 375 4.56 10.52 14.96
C ASN A 375 3.19 10.65 14.27
N GLY A 376 3.11 10.28 12.99
CA GLY A 376 1.93 10.49 12.16
C GLY A 376 1.58 9.33 11.23
N GLY A 377 1.98 8.10 11.56
CA GLY A 377 1.77 6.93 10.70
C GLY A 377 2.41 7.14 9.32
N CYS A 378 1.60 7.05 8.26
CA CYS A 378 2.07 7.32 6.89
C CYS A 378 2.41 8.79 6.62
N LEU A 379 1.96 9.71 7.47
CA LEU A 379 2.31 11.14 7.41
C LEU A 379 3.70 11.46 7.97
N GLY A 380 4.50 10.43 8.26
CA GLY A 380 5.86 10.56 8.74
C GLY A 380 6.02 10.60 10.25
N GLY A 381 7.27 10.53 10.70
CA GLY A 381 7.64 10.44 12.11
C GLY A 381 9.15 10.43 12.33
N ASP A 382 9.54 10.23 13.58
CA ASP A 382 10.93 10.25 14.03
C ASP A 382 11.28 8.94 14.77
N MET A 383 12.43 8.36 14.44
CA MET A 383 12.89 7.12 15.06
C MET A 383 13.13 7.28 16.58
N SER A 384 13.58 8.44 17.03
CA SER A 384 13.82 8.72 18.45
C SER A 384 12.50 8.82 19.20
N ASN A 385 11.49 9.48 18.62
CA ASN A 385 10.14 9.52 19.19
C ASN A 385 9.56 8.10 19.28
N ALA A 386 9.73 7.30 18.23
CA ALA A 386 9.29 5.91 18.22
C ALA A 386 9.96 5.06 19.30
N LEU A 387 11.29 5.11 19.43
CA LEU A 387 12.03 4.35 20.44
C LEU A 387 11.71 4.82 21.86
N ASN A 388 11.54 6.12 22.09
CA ASN A 388 11.12 6.65 23.38
C ASN A 388 9.70 6.23 23.72
N TRP A 389 8.79 6.23 22.75
CA TRP A 389 7.44 5.72 22.96
C TRP A 389 7.44 4.23 23.33
N ILE A 390 8.24 3.39 22.65
CA ILE A 390 8.41 1.96 23.00
C ILE A 390 8.92 1.82 24.44
N LYS A 391 9.89 2.65 24.84
CA LYS A 391 10.41 2.69 26.21
C LYS A 391 9.30 3.04 27.22
N GLU A 392 8.47 4.03 26.93
CA GLU A 392 7.39 4.48 27.82
C GLU A 392 6.29 3.44 27.97
N VAL A 393 5.88 2.78 26.89
CA VAL A 393 4.83 1.74 26.94
C VAL A 393 5.34 0.37 27.44
N GLY A 394 6.66 0.22 27.57
CA GLY A 394 7.28 -0.98 28.17
C GLY A 394 7.64 -2.09 27.18
N GLY A 395 7.73 -1.79 25.88
CA GLY A 395 8.11 -2.75 24.83
C GLY A 395 7.17 -2.78 23.64
N VAL A 396 7.29 -3.83 22.83
CA VAL A 396 6.45 -4.11 21.65
C VAL A 396 5.97 -5.56 21.68
N THR A 397 4.89 -5.87 20.99
CA THR A 397 4.50 -7.26 20.73
C THR A 397 5.20 -7.80 19.47
N THR A 398 4.99 -9.07 19.10
CA THR A 398 5.49 -9.64 17.84
C THR A 398 4.63 -9.26 16.63
N SER A 399 5.19 -9.29 15.42
CA SER A 399 4.41 -9.04 14.18
C SER A 399 3.23 -10.01 14.04
N ILE A 400 3.38 -11.26 14.48
CA ILE A 400 2.30 -12.26 14.45
C ILE A 400 1.15 -11.85 15.36
N GLN A 401 1.43 -11.27 16.53
CA GLN A 401 0.41 -10.91 17.52
C GLN A 401 -0.27 -9.58 17.22
N TYR A 402 0.46 -8.58 16.72
CA TYR A 402 -0.14 -7.31 16.30
C TYR A 402 -0.96 -7.48 15.02
N GLY A 403 -0.50 -8.37 14.15
CA GLY A 403 -1.01 -8.52 12.81
C GLY A 403 -0.13 -7.78 11.80
N ARG A 404 -0.65 -7.79 10.59
CA ARG A 404 0.11 -7.45 9.40
C ARG A 404 0.39 -5.95 9.26
N TYR A 405 1.40 -5.63 8.46
CA TYR A 405 1.65 -4.29 7.96
C TYR A 405 0.77 -3.99 6.74
N TYR A 406 0.00 -2.89 6.78
CA TYR A 406 -0.97 -2.56 5.74
C TYR A 406 -0.62 -1.30 4.93
N SER A 407 0.51 -0.63 5.21
CA SER A 407 0.90 0.60 4.51
C SER A 407 -0.16 1.72 4.58
N GLU A 408 -0.99 1.72 5.63
CA GLU A 408 -2.05 2.69 5.84
C GLU A 408 -2.28 2.88 7.36
N ASN A 409 -2.92 3.98 7.74
CA ASN A 409 -3.12 4.29 9.16
C ASN A 409 -4.23 3.39 9.75
N GLY A 410 -3.94 2.71 10.85
CA GLY A 410 -4.87 1.84 11.58
C GLY A 410 -5.18 2.33 12.99
N ARG A 411 -6.13 1.65 13.62
CA ARG A 411 -6.51 1.94 15.01
C ARG A 411 -5.55 1.23 15.94
N CYS A 412 -5.00 1.95 16.89
CA CYS A 412 -4.20 1.35 17.95
C CYS A 412 -5.00 0.32 18.78
N HIS A 413 -4.41 -0.86 18.98
CA HIS A 413 -5.06 -1.99 19.65
C HIS A 413 -4.07 -2.93 20.40
N PHE A 414 -2.95 -2.38 20.91
CA PHE A 414 -1.95 -3.16 21.66
C PHE A 414 -2.30 -3.38 23.15
N ASP A 415 -3.37 -2.77 23.65
CA ASP A 415 -3.78 -2.76 25.06
C ASP A 415 -4.01 -4.16 25.65
N LYS A 416 -4.25 -5.15 24.79
CA LYS A 416 -4.50 -6.56 25.17
C LYS A 416 -3.35 -7.49 24.81
N MET A 417 -2.21 -6.96 24.37
CA MET A 417 -1.09 -7.74 23.85
C MET A 417 0.03 -7.86 24.88
N ASN A 418 0.74 -8.98 24.83
CA ASN A 418 1.93 -9.18 25.65
C ASN A 418 3.09 -8.39 25.04
N LEU A 419 3.62 -7.41 25.77
CA LEU A 419 4.76 -6.64 25.35
C LEU A 419 6.06 -7.31 25.79
N ILE A 420 7.00 -7.37 24.86
CA ILE A 420 8.36 -7.88 25.02
C ILE A 420 9.37 -6.81 24.60
N SER A 421 10.65 -7.03 24.88
CA SER A 421 11.74 -6.13 24.48
C SER A 421 11.65 -4.70 25.05
N PRO A 422 11.56 -4.53 26.38
CA PRO A 422 11.56 -3.20 26.98
C PRO A 422 12.89 -2.48 26.72
N ILE A 423 12.80 -1.21 26.32
CA ILE A 423 13.98 -0.35 26.11
C ILE A 423 14.37 0.31 27.44
N LYS A 424 15.63 0.16 27.86
CA LYS A 424 16.16 0.85 29.04
C LYS A 424 16.58 2.28 28.73
N ASN A 425 17.29 2.47 27.63
CA ASN A 425 17.81 3.76 27.22
C ASN A 425 17.80 3.92 25.71
N VAL A 426 17.61 5.15 25.26
CA VAL A 426 17.72 5.55 23.86
C VAL A 426 18.91 6.50 23.78
N THR A 427 19.88 6.17 22.94
CA THR A 427 21.11 6.94 22.78
C THR A 427 21.11 7.59 21.41
N LYS A 428 21.26 8.92 21.37
CA LYS A 428 21.46 9.66 20.12
C LYS A 428 22.96 9.87 19.92
N VAL A 429 23.52 9.37 18.81
CA VAL A 429 24.93 9.63 18.50
C VAL A 429 25.08 11.13 18.20
N ALA A 430 26.01 11.80 18.88
CA ALA A 430 26.29 13.21 18.64
C ALA A 430 26.87 13.39 17.22
N PRO A 431 26.52 14.47 16.49
CA PRO A 431 27.21 14.79 15.26
C PRO A 431 28.70 15.03 15.56
N SER A 432 29.59 14.50 14.71
CA SER A 432 31.03 14.76 14.80
C SER A 432 31.28 16.27 14.79
N VAL A 433 32.11 16.75 15.70
CA VAL A 433 32.50 18.19 15.77
C VAL A 433 33.43 18.56 14.61
N ASN A 434 33.96 17.56 13.88
CA ASN A 434 34.92 17.70 12.78
C ASN A 434 34.40 17.10 11.45
N ALA A 435 33.14 17.36 11.08
CA ALA A 435 32.58 16.92 9.80
C ALA A 435 32.95 17.84 8.63
#